data_AF-A0A6N9BCW8-F1
#
_entry.id   AF-A0A6N9BCW8-F1
#
_cell.length_a   1.000
_cell.length_b   1.000
_cell.length_c   1.000
_cell.angle_alpha   90.00
_cell.angle_beta   90.00
_cell.angle_gamma   90.00
#
_symmetry.space_group_name_H-M   'P 1'
#
loop_
_entity.id
_entity.type
_entity.pdbx_description
1 polymer ?
#
loop_
_entity_poly.entity_id
_entity_poly.type
_entity_poly.pdbx_seq_one_letter_code
_entity_poly.pdbx_strand_id
1 'polypeptide(L)'
;REMLTERLHQAGLSRVVIERPAKKARITIHTARPGVVIGKKGADIERLRTALGKMTNSDVNLNIVEIRKPEIDARLVADNIAQQLERRVAFRRAMKRAVQSAMRLGALGIRINVGGRLGGAEMARTEWYREGRVPLHTLRADIDYGEATANTTYGSCGVKVWVFKGEIMAHDPMAQDKRLAEERAAMGR
;
A
#
# COMPACT_ATOMS: atom_id res chain seq x y z
N ARG A 1 -7.13 13.56 -1.59
CA ARG A 1 -6.56 12.21 -1.31
C ARG A 1 -7.45 11.14 -1.91
N GLU A 2 -8.75 11.16 -1.62
CA GLU A 2 -9.77 10.27 -2.20
C GLU A 2 -9.73 10.20 -3.73
N MET A 3 -9.77 11.35 -4.41
CA MET A 3 -9.63 11.43 -5.87
C MET A 3 -8.41 10.68 -6.44
N LEU A 4 -7.26 10.74 -5.76
CA LEU A 4 -6.05 10.03 -6.20
C LEU A 4 -6.20 8.52 -5.99
N THR A 5 -6.87 8.12 -4.92
CA THR A 5 -7.09 6.70 -4.59
C THR A 5 -8.01 6.05 -5.61
N GLU A 6 -9.07 6.75 -6.03
CA GLU A 6 -10.00 6.27 -7.05
C GLU A 6 -9.36 6.21 -8.44
N ARG A 7 -8.75 7.33 -8.89
CA ARG A 7 -8.16 7.41 -10.24
C ARG A 7 -6.96 6.50 -10.43
N LEU A 8 -6.15 6.30 -9.38
CA LEU A 8 -4.92 5.52 -9.44
C LEU A 8 -5.06 4.11 -8.88
N HIS A 9 -6.28 3.58 -8.79
CA HIS A 9 -6.51 2.20 -8.33
C HIS A 9 -5.69 1.18 -9.16
N GLN A 10 -5.56 1.42 -10.47
CA GLN A 10 -4.74 0.57 -11.35
C GLN A 10 -3.24 0.73 -11.15
N ALA A 11 -2.76 1.84 -10.58
CA ALA A 11 -1.33 2.06 -10.37
C ALA A 11 -0.81 1.34 -9.10
N GLY A 12 -1.69 0.97 -8.17
CA GLY A 12 -1.29 0.43 -6.87
C GLY A 12 -0.63 1.53 -6.04
N LEU A 13 -1.47 2.30 -5.36
CA LEU A 13 -1.09 3.45 -4.55
C LEU A 13 -0.95 3.03 -3.10
N SER A 14 0.26 3.19 -2.54
CA SER A 14 0.54 2.81 -1.14
C SER A 14 0.34 3.99 -0.20
N ARG A 15 1.07 5.09 -0.43
CA ARG A 15 1.04 6.30 0.40
C ARG A 15 1.12 7.56 -0.46
N VAL A 16 0.43 8.60 0.00
CA VAL A 16 0.44 9.93 -0.62
C VAL A 16 0.88 10.94 0.41
N VAL A 17 2.09 11.46 0.23
CA VAL A 17 2.67 12.51 1.07
C VAL A 17 2.32 13.85 0.45
N ILE A 18 1.70 14.73 1.23
CA ILE A 18 1.30 16.06 0.79
C ILE A 18 2.04 17.05 1.67
N GLU A 19 2.99 17.76 1.09
CA GLU A 19 3.68 18.88 1.71
C GLU A 19 3.08 20.18 1.17
N ARG A 20 2.80 21.15 2.06
CA ARG A 20 2.21 22.44 1.68
C ARG A 20 3.12 23.62 2.09
N PRO A 21 4.26 23.82 1.42
CA PRO A 21 5.01 25.07 1.58
C PRO A 21 4.22 26.26 1.03
N ALA A 22 4.50 27.47 1.54
CA ALA A 22 3.77 28.69 1.18
C ALA A 22 3.71 28.85 -0.36
N LYS A 23 2.48 28.80 -0.91
CA LYS A 23 2.09 28.96 -2.33
C LYS A 23 2.20 27.75 -3.28
N LYS A 24 2.96 26.69 -2.97
CA LYS A 24 3.09 25.52 -3.87
C LYS A 24 2.80 24.23 -3.14
N ALA A 25 1.84 23.44 -3.59
CA ALA A 25 1.60 22.11 -3.02
C ALA A 25 2.55 21.10 -3.66
N ARG A 26 3.32 20.37 -2.85
CA ARG A 26 4.14 19.24 -3.30
C ARG A 26 3.44 17.94 -2.93
N ILE A 27 3.08 17.15 -3.92
CA ILE A 27 2.40 15.87 -3.74
C ILE A 27 3.35 14.78 -4.19
N THR A 28 3.84 13.97 -3.24
CA THR A 28 4.67 12.81 -3.51
C THR A 28 3.82 11.55 -3.44
N ILE A 29 3.66 10.86 -4.56
CA ILE A 29 2.88 9.64 -4.71
C ILE A 29 3.84 8.46 -4.68
N HIS A 30 3.66 7.55 -3.72
CA HIS A 30 4.38 6.29 -3.69
C HIS A 30 3.55 5.18 -4.34
N THR A 31 4.09 4.57 -5.38
CA THR A 31 3.37 3.60 -6.21
C THR A 31 4.22 2.38 -6.54
N ALA A 32 3.57 1.23 -6.69
CA ALA A 32 4.19 0.02 -7.19
C ALA A 32 4.45 0.07 -8.71
N ARG A 33 3.66 0.85 -9.46
CA ARG A 33 3.72 0.91 -10.92
C ARG A 33 3.76 2.36 -11.41
N PRO A 34 4.94 3.01 -11.38
CA PRO A 34 5.07 4.42 -11.81
C PRO A 34 4.68 4.64 -13.26
N GLY A 35 4.92 3.66 -14.15
CA GLY A 35 4.58 3.75 -15.57
C GLY A 35 3.08 3.97 -15.84
N VAL A 36 2.20 3.45 -14.98
CA VAL A 36 0.74 3.65 -15.10
C VAL A 36 0.35 5.09 -14.70
N VAL A 37 1.06 5.69 -13.75
CA VAL A 37 0.80 7.07 -13.29
C VAL A 37 1.27 8.10 -14.30
N ILE A 38 2.40 7.83 -14.98
CA ILE A 38 2.97 8.72 -16.00
C ILE A 38 2.12 8.66 -17.29
N GLY A 39 1.68 7.46 -17.68
CA GLY A 39 0.90 7.23 -18.89
C GLY A 39 1.73 7.32 -20.18
N LYS A 40 1.06 7.27 -21.34
CA LYS A 40 1.74 7.38 -22.64
C LYS A 40 2.26 8.81 -22.84
N LYS A 41 3.58 8.97 -23.00
CA LYS A 41 4.27 10.26 -23.20
C LYS A 41 3.99 11.33 -22.11
N GLY A 42 3.63 10.93 -20.89
CA GLY A 42 3.33 11.88 -19.82
C GLY A 42 1.94 12.54 -19.88
N ALA A 43 1.03 12.06 -20.75
CA ALA A 43 -0.30 12.65 -20.87
C ALA A 43 -1.11 12.57 -19.55
N ASP A 44 -0.97 11.50 -18.78
CA ASP A 44 -1.76 11.30 -17.57
C ASP A 44 -1.23 12.13 -16.39
N ILE A 45 0.07 12.39 -16.31
CA ILE A 45 0.63 13.28 -15.27
C ILE A 45 0.19 14.73 -15.49
N GLU A 46 0.09 15.21 -16.73
CA GLU A 46 -0.42 16.56 -17.04
C GLU A 46 -1.91 16.70 -16.70
N ARG A 47 -2.71 15.67 -17.01
CA ARG A 47 -4.14 15.61 -16.63
C ARG A 47 -4.31 15.64 -15.13
N LEU A 48 -3.50 14.88 -14.39
CA LEU A 48 -3.51 14.87 -12.93
C LEU A 48 -3.10 16.23 -12.36
N ARG A 49 -2.02 16.83 -12.89
CA ARG A 49 -1.56 18.16 -12.47
C ARG A 49 -2.63 19.23 -12.68
N THR A 50 -3.29 19.22 -13.84
CA THR A 50 -4.38 20.16 -14.16
C THR A 50 -5.57 19.95 -13.24
N ALA A 51 -5.97 18.70 -13.02
CA ALA A 51 -7.13 18.39 -12.17
C ALA A 51 -6.87 18.73 -10.69
N LEU A 52 -5.66 18.46 -10.19
CA LEU A 52 -5.24 18.87 -8.85
C LEU A 52 -5.10 20.39 -8.74
N GLY A 53 -4.56 21.06 -9.75
CA GLY A 53 -4.47 22.52 -9.79
C GLY A 53 -5.83 23.20 -9.65
N LYS A 54 -6.85 22.69 -10.37
CA LYS A 54 -8.25 23.17 -10.25
C LYS A 54 -8.80 23.00 -8.83
N MET A 55 -8.49 21.91 -8.14
CA MET A 55 -8.98 21.67 -6.78
C MET A 55 -8.24 22.48 -5.72
N THR A 56 -6.95 22.71 -5.90
CA THR A 56 -6.09 23.34 -4.88
C THR A 56 -5.91 24.84 -5.08
N ASN A 57 -6.40 25.40 -6.19
CA ASN A 57 -6.29 26.82 -6.58
C ASN A 57 -4.85 27.38 -6.46
N SER A 58 -3.85 26.51 -6.60
CA SER A 58 -2.42 26.75 -6.39
C SER A 58 -1.62 25.87 -7.35
N ASP A 59 -0.38 26.26 -7.66
CA ASP A 59 0.50 25.44 -8.48
C ASP A 59 0.92 24.17 -7.72
N VAL A 60 0.72 23.02 -8.37
CA VAL A 60 0.95 21.69 -7.79
C VAL A 60 2.17 21.08 -8.46
N ASN A 61 3.15 20.67 -7.66
CA ASN A 61 4.28 19.85 -8.08
C ASN A 61 4.00 18.38 -7.71
N LEU A 62 3.99 17.51 -8.71
CA LEU A 62 3.77 16.07 -8.56
C LEU A 62 5.12 15.35 -8.63
N ASN A 63 5.44 14.63 -7.56
CA ASN A 63 6.58 13.73 -7.51
C ASN A 63 6.10 12.27 -7.44
N ILE A 64 6.70 11.38 -8.21
CA ILE A 64 6.33 9.96 -8.26
C ILE A 64 7.52 9.16 -7.75
N VAL A 65 7.31 8.42 -6.67
CA VAL A 65 8.33 7.59 -6.05
C VAL A 65 7.94 6.12 -6.22
N GLU A 66 8.85 5.35 -6.77
CA GLU A 66 8.67 3.91 -6.96
C GLU A 66 8.90 3.12 -5.67
N ILE A 67 8.03 2.15 -5.41
CA ILE A 67 8.21 1.16 -4.36
C ILE A 67 8.90 -0.06 -4.95
N ARG A 68 10.18 -0.26 -4.58
CA ARG A 68 11.01 -1.36 -5.10
C ARG A 68 10.46 -2.76 -4.73
N LYS A 69 9.84 -2.90 -3.55
CA LYS A 69 9.34 -4.18 -3.02
C LYS A 69 7.86 -4.08 -2.64
N PRO A 70 6.92 -4.21 -3.59
CA PRO A 70 5.50 -4.02 -3.33
C PRO A 70 4.89 -5.11 -2.43
N GLU A 71 5.45 -6.32 -2.42
CA GLU A 71 4.94 -7.45 -1.61
C GLU A 71 5.24 -7.32 -0.10
N ILE A 72 6.05 -6.33 0.30
CA ILE A 72 6.34 -6.03 1.72
C ILE A 72 5.46 -4.88 2.23
N ASP A 73 4.86 -4.11 1.33
CA ASP A 73 3.97 -3.01 1.67
C ASP A 73 2.58 -3.56 2.00
N ALA A 74 2.10 -3.30 3.22
CA ALA A 74 0.88 -3.93 3.70
C ALA A 74 -0.35 -3.49 2.91
N ARG A 75 -0.39 -2.23 2.43
CA ARG A 75 -1.51 -1.70 1.65
C ARG A 75 -1.59 -2.35 0.28
N LEU A 76 -0.44 -2.46 -0.42
CA LEU A 76 -0.38 -3.08 -1.74
C LEU A 76 -0.71 -4.57 -1.70
N VAL A 77 -0.27 -5.27 -0.65
CA VAL A 77 -0.65 -6.68 -0.43
C VAL A 77 -2.16 -6.81 -0.20
N ALA A 78 -2.76 -5.92 0.61
CA ALA A 78 -4.21 -5.93 0.85
C ALA A 78 -5.00 -5.68 -0.44
N ASP A 79 -4.62 -4.68 -1.24
CA ASP A 79 -5.27 -4.35 -2.52
C ASP A 79 -5.14 -5.51 -3.52
N ASN A 80 -3.99 -6.19 -3.57
CA ASN A 80 -3.78 -7.35 -4.43
C ASN A 80 -4.72 -8.51 -4.06
N ILE A 81 -4.84 -8.81 -2.77
CA ILE A 81 -5.77 -9.85 -2.28
C ILE A 81 -7.21 -9.44 -2.58
N ALA A 82 -7.58 -8.17 -2.38
CA ALA A 82 -8.91 -7.69 -2.69
C ALA A 82 -9.26 -7.87 -4.18
N GLN A 83 -8.36 -7.46 -5.08
CA GLN A 83 -8.52 -7.67 -6.52
C GLN A 83 -8.64 -9.15 -6.91
N GLN A 84 -7.91 -10.05 -6.24
CA GLN A 84 -8.03 -11.49 -6.47
C GLN A 84 -9.39 -12.04 -6.01
N LEU A 85 -9.91 -11.55 -4.89
CA LEU A 85 -11.24 -11.94 -4.38
C LEU A 85 -12.36 -11.45 -5.31
N GLU A 86 -12.25 -10.23 -5.85
CA GLU A 86 -13.19 -9.71 -6.84
C GLU A 86 -13.19 -10.53 -8.13
N ARG A 87 -12.03 -11.04 -8.54
CA ARG A 87 -11.87 -11.97 -9.67
C ARG A 87 -12.29 -13.41 -9.35
N ARG A 88 -12.97 -13.65 -8.22
CA ARG A 88 -13.46 -14.97 -7.77
C ARG A 88 -12.37 -16.03 -7.59
N VAL A 89 -11.14 -15.62 -7.28
CA VAL A 89 -10.08 -16.56 -6.89
C VAL A 89 -10.39 -17.12 -5.51
N ALA A 90 -10.09 -18.41 -5.30
CA ALA A 90 -10.24 -19.04 -3.99
C ALA A 90 -9.45 -18.27 -2.91
N PHE A 91 -10.14 -17.77 -1.88
CA PHE A 91 -9.56 -16.92 -0.84
C PHE A 91 -8.35 -17.56 -0.14
N ARG A 92 -8.39 -18.88 0.12
CA ARG A 92 -7.25 -19.62 0.71
C ARG A 92 -6.01 -19.57 -0.18
N ARG A 93 -6.19 -19.69 -1.51
CA ARG A 93 -5.09 -19.65 -2.48
C ARG A 93 -4.51 -18.24 -2.55
N ALA A 94 -5.35 -17.22 -2.61
CA ALA A 94 -4.93 -15.82 -2.64
C ALA A 94 -4.11 -15.47 -1.38
N MET A 95 -4.59 -15.84 -0.19
CA MET A 95 -3.91 -15.60 1.08
C MET A 95 -2.57 -16.34 1.16
N LYS A 96 -2.54 -17.66 0.90
CA LYS A 96 -1.29 -18.44 0.96
C LYS A 96 -0.23 -17.92 0.00
N ARG A 97 -0.63 -17.54 -1.22
CA ARG A 97 0.28 -16.96 -2.21
C ARG A 97 0.87 -15.63 -1.72
N ALA A 98 0.03 -14.75 -1.17
CA ALA A 98 0.48 -13.46 -0.64
C ALA A 98 1.45 -13.62 0.54
N VAL A 99 1.15 -14.53 1.47
CA VAL A 99 2.05 -14.85 2.59
C VAL A 99 3.41 -15.35 2.09
N GLN A 100 3.43 -16.32 1.17
CA GLN A 100 4.67 -16.85 0.61
C GLN A 100 5.48 -15.80 -0.16
N SER A 101 4.82 -14.94 -0.94
CA SER A 101 5.49 -13.85 -1.65
C SER A 101 6.17 -12.87 -0.69
N ALA A 102 5.49 -12.48 0.39
CA ALA A 102 6.01 -11.54 1.38
C ALA A 102 7.21 -12.14 2.15
N MET A 103 7.08 -13.39 2.62
CA MET A 103 8.17 -14.10 3.32
C MET A 103 9.40 -14.27 2.42
N ARG A 104 9.21 -14.62 1.14
CA ARG A 104 10.30 -14.77 0.16
C ARG A 104 11.09 -13.47 -0.07
N LEU A 105 10.44 -12.31 0.02
CA LEU A 105 11.07 -11.01 -0.20
C LEU A 105 11.71 -10.41 1.07
N GLY A 106 11.65 -11.14 2.19
CA GLY A 106 12.37 -10.82 3.43
C GLY A 106 11.50 -10.20 4.52
N ALA A 107 10.18 -10.34 4.47
CA ALA A 107 9.35 -10.04 5.64
C ALA A 107 9.67 -11.01 6.78
N LEU A 108 9.82 -10.51 8.01
CA LEU A 108 10.11 -11.34 9.19
C LEU A 108 8.85 -11.98 9.78
N GLY A 109 7.68 -11.45 9.40
CA GLY A 109 6.40 -12.07 9.63
C GLY A 109 5.28 -11.32 8.93
N ILE A 110 4.20 -12.04 8.67
CA ILE A 110 2.99 -11.50 8.05
C ILE A 110 1.76 -12.14 8.69
N ARG A 111 0.76 -11.32 8.95
CA ARG A 111 -0.58 -11.75 9.34
C ARG A 111 -1.58 -11.20 8.35
N ILE A 112 -2.47 -12.05 7.84
CA ILE A 112 -3.53 -11.67 6.93
C ILE A 112 -4.84 -12.16 7.53
N ASN A 113 -5.80 -11.27 7.72
CA ASN A 113 -7.16 -11.61 8.08
C ASN A 113 -8.08 -11.21 6.92
N VAL A 114 -8.95 -12.12 6.50
CA VAL A 114 -10.03 -11.83 5.55
C VAL A 114 -11.35 -12.16 6.21
N GLY A 115 -12.27 -11.18 6.24
CA GLY A 115 -13.59 -11.31 6.83
C GLY A 115 -14.69 -11.05 5.81
N GLY A 116 -15.80 -11.77 5.90
CA GLY A 116 -16.98 -11.58 5.06
C GLY A 116 -17.59 -12.90 4.59
N ARG A 117 -18.38 -12.85 3.52
CA ARG A 117 -19.01 -14.03 2.90
C ARG A 117 -18.03 -14.78 2.01
N LEU A 118 -17.02 -15.39 2.63
CA LEU A 118 -15.88 -15.97 1.93
C LEU A 118 -16.29 -17.15 1.04
N GLY A 119 -16.09 -16.98 -0.27
CA GLY A 119 -16.47 -17.99 -1.27
C GLY A 119 -17.96 -18.04 -1.58
N GLY A 120 -18.73 -17.01 -1.20
CA GLY A 120 -20.18 -16.96 -1.43
C GLY A 120 -21.01 -17.71 -0.39
N ALA A 121 -20.42 -18.08 0.75
CA ALA A 121 -21.15 -18.66 1.87
C ALA A 121 -22.25 -17.71 2.37
N GLU A 122 -23.35 -18.27 2.87
CA GLU A 122 -24.48 -17.50 3.40
C GLU A 122 -24.08 -16.73 4.67
N MET A 123 -23.40 -17.40 5.59
CA MET A 123 -22.89 -16.80 6.82
C MET A 123 -21.48 -16.21 6.62
N ALA A 124 -21.27 -15.00 7.15
CA ALA A 124 -19.95 -14.39 7.14
C ALA A 124 -19.02 -15.09 8.15
N ARG A 125 -17.75 -15.26 7.76
CA ARG A 125 -16.69 -15.81 8.61
C ARG A 125 -15.43 -14.97 8.47
N THR A 126 -14.55 -15.08 9.47
CA THR A 126 -13.23 -14.48 9.45
C THR A 126 -12.18 -15.57 9.46
N GLU A 127 -11.35 -15.60 8.42
CA GLU A 127 -10.25 -16.54 8.27
C GLU A 127 -8.94 -15.75 8.37
N TRP A 128 -7.97 -16.30 9.09
CA TRP A 128 -6.67 -15.66 9.24
C TRP A 128 -5.53 -16.65 9.00
N TYR A 129 -4.47 -16.17 8.37
CA TYR A 129 -3.21 -16.88 8.22
C TYR A 129 -2.11 -16.01 8.81
N ARG A 130 -1.21 -16.63 9.58
CA ARG A 130 -0.05 -15.97 10.16
C ARG A 130 1.18 -16.83 9.91
N GLU A 131 2.23 -16.20 9.43
CA GLU A 131 3.55 -16.82 9.26
C GLU A 131 4.62 -15.90 9.84
N GLY A 132 5.63 -16.47 10.49
CA GLY A 132 6.67 -15.72 11.18
C GLY A 132 6.19 -14.97 12.43
N ARG A 133 6.93 -13.92 12.81
CA ARG A 133 6.68 -13.14 14.05
C ARG A 133 5.95 -11.85 13.74
N VAL A 134 4.86 -11.57 14.45
CA VAL A 134 4.12 -10.29 14.36
C VAL A 134 3.80 -9.80 15.78
N PRO A 135 4.75 -9.13 16.45
CA PRO A 135 4.60 -8.71 17.84
C PRO A 135 3.80 -7.40 17.95
N LEU A 136 2.47 -7.49 17.99
CA LEU A 136 1.57 -6.31 18.03
C LEU A 136 1.65 -5.50 19.33
N HIS A 137 2.19 -6.07 20.41
CA HIS A 137 2.34 -5.38 21.70
C HIS A 137 3.66 -4.59 21.81
N THR A 138 4.59 -4.81 20.88
CA THR A 138 5.94 -4.24 20.95
C THR A 138 6.00 -2.95 20.15
N LEU A 139 5.98 -1.79 20.82
CA LEU A 139 5.99 -0.48 20.14
C LEU A 139 7.23 -0.21 19.28
N ARG A 140 8.37 -0.86 19.60
CA ARG A 140 9.60 -0.78 18.79
C ARG A 140 9.55 -1.59 17.49
N ALA A 141 8.54 -2.42 17.31
CA ALA A 141 8.39 -3.25 16.12
C ALA A 141 7.90 -2.40 14.95
N ASP A 142 8.63 -2.44 13.84
CA ASP A 142 8.23 -1.83 12.57
C ASP A 142 7.20 -2.74 11.89
N ILE A 143 5.93 -2.45 12.16
CA ILE A 143 4.78 -3.18 11.65
C ILE A 143 3.98 -2.25 10.76
N ASP A 144 3.87 -2.64 9.49
CA ASP A 144 3.05 -1.97 8.51
C ASP A 144 1.64 -2.59 8.50
N TYR A 145 0.60 -1.75 8.44
CA TYR A 145 -0.79 -2.17 8.43
C TYR A 145 -1.48 -1.67 7.16
N GLY A 146 -2.17 -2.58 6.48
CA GLY A 146 -2.95 -2.29 5.30
C GLY A 146 -4.34 -2.90 5.40
N GLU A 147 -5.33 -2.16 4.93
CA GLU A 147 -6.69 -2.65 4.78
C GLU A 147 -7.20 -2.39 3.37
N ALA A 148 -8.02 -3.30 2.86
CA ALA A 148 -8.69 -3.16 1.59
C ALA A 148 -10.07 -3.82 1.66
N THR A 149 -11.02 -3.28 0.91
CA THR A 149 -12.36 -3.84 0.80
C THR A 149 -12.54 -4.40 -0.60
N ALA A 150 -12.84 -5.69 -0.70
CA ALA A 150 -13.17 -6.37 -1.94
C ALA A 150 -14.69 -6.35 -2.14
N ASN A 151 -15.15 -5.78 -3.25
CA ASN A 151 -16.57 -5.73 -3.58
C ASN A 151 -16.95 -6.92 -4.44
N THR A 152 -17.42 -7.99 -3.81
CA THR A 152 -17.86 -9.21 -4.50
C THR A 152 -19.36 -9.19 -4.76
N THR A 153 -19.85 -10.05 -5.66
CA THR A 153 -21.29 -10.14 -5.95
C THR A 153 -22.15 -10.55 -4.75
N TYR A 154 -21.56 -11.19 -3.75
CA TYR A 154 -22.27 -11.66 -2.56
C TYR A 154 -22.20 -10.67 -1.39
N GLY A 155 -21.53 -9.53 -1.59
CA GLY A 155 -21.30 -8.50 -0.58
C GLY A 155 -19.83 -8.09 -0.46
N SER A 156 -19.53 -7.26 0.52
CA SER A 156 -18.18 -6.77 0.78
C SER A 156 -17.39 -7.75 1.65
N CYS A 157 -16.14 -8.01 1.25
CA CYS A 157 -15.17 -8.76 2.05
C CYS A 157 -14.04 -7.81 2.47
N GLY A 158 -13.76 -7.75 3.77
CA GLY A 158 -12.67 -6.94 4.31
C GLY A 158 -11.37 -7.74 4.39
N VAL A 159 -10.27 -7.15 3.93
CA VAL A 159 -8.92 -7.70 4.02
C VAL A 159 -8.10 -6.81 4.94
N LYS A 160 -7.46 -7.38 5.95
CA LYS A 160 -6.53 -6.71 6.86
C LYS A 160 -5.19 -7.42 6.85
N VAL A 161 -4.11 -6.69 6.66
CA VAL A 161 -2.75 -7.21 6.53
C VAL A 161 -1.84 -6.49 7.52
N TRP A 162 -1.02 -7.26 8.22
CA TRP A 162 0.09 -6.76 9.04
C TRP A 162 1.38 -7.37 8.51
N VAL A 163 2.37 -6.54 8.21
CA VAL A 163 3.70 -6.98 7.77
C VAL A 163 4.75 -6.49 8.76
N PHE A 164 5.51 -7.40 9.35
CA PHE A 164 6.61 -7.10 10.24
C PHE A 164 7.92 -7.03 9.46
N LYS A 165 8.53 -5.84 9.43
CA LYS A 165 9.75 -5.56 8.68
C LYS A 165 11.02 -5.62 9.54
N GLY A 166 10.88 -5.61 10.87
CA GLY A 166 11.98 -5.68 11.83
C GLY A 166 11.75 -4.81 13.05
N GLU A 167 12.73 -4.74 13.94
CA GLU A 167 12.71 -3.83 15.07
C GLU A 167 13.57 -2.61 14.76
N ILE A 168 13.11 -1.43 15.17
CA ILE A 168 13.92 -0.21 15.12
C ILE A 168 14.69 -0.16 16.44
N MET A 169 16.02 -0.33 16.40
CA MET A 169 16.85 -0.22 17.60
C MET A 169 16.85 1.24 18.08
N ALA A 170 16.21 1.48 19.23
CA ALA A 170 15.79 2.78 19.72
C ALA A 170 16.88 3.65 20.39
N HIS A 171 18.13 3.63 19.92
CA HIS A 171 19.17 4.54 20.46
C HIS A 171 19.48 5.75 19.57
N ASP A 172 18.71 5.98 18.51
CA ASP A 172 18.87 7.15 17.66
C ASP A 172 17.49 7.80 17.42
N PRO A 173 17.14 8.92 18.07
CA PRO A 173 15.87 9.61 17.85
C PRO A 173 15.69 10.11 16.40
N MET A 174 16.76 10.11 15.60
CA MET A 174 16.77 10.40 14.16
C MET A 174 16.69 9.14 13.27
N ALA A 175 16.47 7.93 13.81
CA ALA A 175 16.50 6.69 13.02
C ALA A 175 15.47 6.67 11.86
N GLN A 176 14.28 7.27 12.07
CA GLN A 176 13.29 7.39 10.99
C GLN A 176 13.74 8.37 9.90
N ASP A 177 14.28 9.53 10.28
CA ASP A 177 14.82 10.52 9.34
C ASP A 177 16.05 10.01 8.60
N LYS A 178 16.92 9.24 9.28
CA LYS A 178 18.12 8.63 8.71
C LYS A 178 17.76 7.53 7.72
N ARG A 179 16.75 6.70 8.01
CA ARG A 179 16.24 5.70 7.07
C ARG A 179 15.57 6.36 5.86
N LEU A 180 14.78 7.42 6.06
CA LEU A 180 14.21 8.21 4.96
C LEU A 180 15.29 8.91 4.14
N ALA A 181 16.36 9.38 4.78
CA ALA A 181 17.53 9.98 4.12
C ALA A 181 18.36 8.94 3.35
N GLU A 182 18.55 7.74 3.89
CA GLU A 182 19.19 6.61 3.21
C GLU A 182 18.35 6.12 2.02
N GLU A 183 17.04 6.03 2.17
CA GLU A 183 16.12 5.73 1.05
C GLU A 183 16.21 6.81 -0.04
N ARG A 184 16.27 8.09 0.34
CA ARG A 184 16.51 9.21 -0.61
C ARG A 184 17.89 9.14 -1.26
N ALA A 185 18.94 8.82 -0.50
CA ALA A 185 20.32 8.69 -1.01
C ALA A 185 20.50 7.47 -1.93
N ALA A 186 19.74 6.39 -1.70
CA ALA A 186 19.70 5.21 -2.56
C ALA A 186 18.85 5.42 -3.83
N MET A 187 18.05 6.49 -3.90
CA MET A 187 17.31 6.93 -5.10
C MET A 187 18.09 7.94 -5.95
N GLY A 188 19.12 8.60 -5.39
CA GLY A 188 19.94 9.61 -6.08
C GLY A 188 21.19 9.08 -6.79
N ARG A 189 21.36 7.75 -6.88
CA ARG A 189 22.42 7.08 -7.65
C ARG A 189 21.82 6.24 -8.76
#